data_AF-A0A849ZNV1-F1
#
_entry.id   AF-A0A849ZNV1-F1
#
_cell.length_a   1.000
_cell.length_b   1.000
_cell.length_c   1.000
_cell.angle_alpha   90.00
_cell.angle_beta   90.00
_cell.angle_gamma   90.00
#
_symmetry.space_group_name_H-M   'P 1'
#
loop_
_entity.id
_entity.type
_entity.pdbx_description
1 polymer ?
#
loop_
_entity_poly.entity_id
_entity_poly.type
_entity_poly.pdbx_seq_one_letter_code
_entity_poly.pdbx_strand_id
1 'polypeptide(L)'
;MAETAAPRFPHVPLPIERDRLMLLMVAMNMGSTGLDVYLAHSIGTVQNAFMHIPILYAPLGVATAALLGLSPRRPPLLVWAHIAVMLMGITVGIVGFAFHLRTVMLPSGEFIWGGLIFSAPVLAALAFSGISGLGICAAIEEVSPGRYLLPGLLEVSVGLTKRQLYFQFIGFGVTAATISAAIEHAQEGYLSWTMWLPVAIGGLCAGALIGHSLRREPPLGEL
;
A
#
# COMPACT_ATOMS: atom_id res chain seq x y z
N MET A 1 16.20 -24.49 -28.75
CA MET A 1 16.37 -23.38 -27.79
C MET A 1 16.28 -23.99 -26.41
N ALA A 2 17.36 -23.92 -25.62
CA ALA A 2 17.38 -24.52 -24.29
C ALA A 2 16.52 -23.67 -23.34
N GLU A 3 15.45 -24.27 -22.83
CA GLU A 3 14.63 -23.70 -21.77
C GLU A 3 15.52 -23.64 -20.51
N THR A 4 15.99 -22.45 -20.15
CA THR A 4 16.74 -22.23 -18.93
C THR A 4 15.80 -22.51 -17.76
N ALA A 5 15.87 -23.72 -17.22
CA ALA A 5 15.16 -24.10 -16.01
C ALA A 5 15.44 -23.06 -14.93
N ALA A 6 14.38 -22.36 -14.49
CA ALA A 6 14.51 -21.34 -13.46
C ALA A 6 15.14 -21.96 -12.22
N PRO A 7 16.07 -21.26 -11.53
CA PRO A 7 16.69 -21.78 -10.32
C PRO A 7 15.62 -22.15 -9.30
N ARG A 8 15.57 -23.42 -8.91
CA ARG A 8 14.69 -23.92 -7.85
C ARG A 8 15.30 -23.55 -6.51
N PHE A 9 14.77 -22.50 -5.87
CA PHE A 9 15.14 -22.17 -4.51
C PHE A 9 14.57 -23.22 -3.55
N PRO A 10 15.33 -23.66 -2.53
CA PRO A 10 14.81 -24.57 -1.52
C PRO A 10 13.62 -23.91 -0.79
N HIS A 11 12.54 -24.66 -0.58
CA HIS A 11 11.43 -24.23 0.25
C HIS A 11 11.89 -24.17 1.70
N VAL A 12 12.14 -22.96 2.21
CA VAL A 12 12.42 -22.72 3.62
C VAL A 12 11.08 -22.49 4.33
N PRO A 13 10.63 -23.41 5.20
CA PRO A 13 9.40 -23.20 5.96
C PRO A 13 9.61 -22.03 6.93
N LEU A 14 8.79 -20.98 6.79
CA LEU A 14 8.77 -19.89 7.75
C LEU A 14 7.85 -20.24 8.93
N PRO A 15 8.19 -19.84 10.17
CA PRO A 15 7.38 -20.12 11.35
C PRO A 15 6.08 -19.29 11.41
N ILE A 16 5.82 -18.47 10.40
CA ILE A 16 4.69 -17.55 10.33
C ILE A 16 4.07 -17.60 8.92
N GLU A 17 2.75 -17.62 8.90
CA GLU A 17 1.97 -17.63 7.66
C GLU A 17 2.13 -16.32 6.89
N ARG A 18 2.13 -16.42 5.56
CA ARG A 18 2.24 -15.29 4.63
C ARG A 18 1.28 -14.15 4.97
N ASP A 19 0.01 -14.47 5.23
CA ASP A 19 -1.01 -13.43 5.44
C ASP A 19 -0.82 -12.73 6.79
N ARG A 20 -0.26 -13.41 7.79
CA ARG A 20 0.13 -12.81 9.07
C ARG A 20 1.32 -11.87 8.88
N LEU A 21 2.32 -12.27 8.08
CA LEU A 21 3.42 -11.38 7.69
C LEU A 21 2.93 -10.13 6.96
N MET A 22 1.98 -10.29 6.03
CA MET A 22 1.39 -9.14 5.31
C MET A 22 0.65 -8.20 6.25
N LEU A 23 -0.09 -8.72 7.24
CA LEU A 23 -0.73 -7.89 8.27
C LEU A 23 0.28 -7.13 9.14
N LEU A 24 1.40 -7.77 9.51
CA LEU A 24 2.49 -7.08 10.24
C LEU A 24 3.15 -6.01 9.38
N MET A 25 3.32 -6.26 8.09
CA MET A 25 3.81 -5.26 7.13
C MET A 25 2.83 -4.08 7.00
N VAL A 26 1.51 -4.35 6.97
CA VAL A 26 0.48 -3.32 6.99
C VAL A 26 0.54 -2.50 8.28
N ALA A 27 0.73 -3.14 9.44
CA ALA A 27 0.88 -2.44 10.72
C ALA A 27 2.13 -1.54 10.71
N MET A 28 3.27 -2.05 10.24
CA MET A 28 4.50 -1.28 10.12
C MET A 28 4.33 -0.09 9.17
N ASN A 29 3.82 -0.33 7.96
CA ASN A 29 3.62 0.73 6.97
C ASN A 29 2.63 1.79 7.47
N MET A 30 1.51 1.37 8.07
CA MET A 30 0.53 2.31 8.65
C MET A 30 1.14 3.15 9.78
N GLY A 31 2.00 2.55 10.61
CA GLY A 31 2.70 3.27 11.69
C GLY A 31 3.70 4.28 11.14
N SER A 32 4.53 3.89 10.18
CA SER A 32 5.48 4.79 9.52
C SER A 32 4.79 5.92 8.76
N THR A 33 3.78 5.61 7.95
CA THR A 33 2.98 6.63 7.23
C THR A 33 2.23 7.54 8.21
N GLY A 34 1.69 7.00 9.29
CA GLY A 34 1.03 7.81 10.32
C GLY A 34 1.98 8.79 11.01
N LEU A 35 3.20 8.36 11.33
CA LEU A 35 4.24 9.22 11.89
C LEU A 35 4.67 10.31 10.90
N ASP A 36 4.90 9.94 9.65
CA ASP A 36 5.27 10.88 8.58
C ASP A 36 4.20 11.96 8.38
N VAL A 37 2.93 11.54 8.28
CA VAL A 37 1.78 12.46 8.17
C VAL A 37 1.65 13.35 9.40
N TYR A 38 1.84 12.81 10.61
CA TYR A 38 1.85 13.62 11.82
C TYR A 38 2.90 14.73 11.75
N LEU A 39 4.14 14.39 11.38
CA LEU A 39 5.23 15.36 11.26
C LEU A 39 4.91 16.40 10.18
N ALA A 40 4.54 15.96 8.97
CA ALA A 40 4.21 16.83 7.85
C ALA A 40 3.07 17.82 8.16
N HIS A 41 2.00 17.36 8.81
CA HIS A 41 0.87 18.21 9.20
C HIS A 41 1.19 19.12 10.40
N SER A 42 2.13 18.72 11.26
CA SER A 42 2.55 19.52 12.42
C SER A 42 3.39 20.74 12.05
N ILE A 43 4.16 20.64 10.96
CA ILE A 43 5.03 21.72 10.46
C ILE A 43 4.42 22.51 9.30
N GLY A 44 3.33 22.00 8.72
CA GLY A 44 2.66 22.61 7.58
C GLY A 44 2.03 23.96 7.89
N THR A 45 1.98 24.84 6.89
CA THR A 45 1.39 26.19 7.02
C THR A 45 -0.14 26.18 6.96
N VAL A 46 -0.74 25.15 6.37
CA VAL A 46 -2.19 24.94 6.37
C VAL A 46 -2.57 24.22 7.66
N GLN A 47 -3.55 24.76 8.38
CA GLN A 47 -4.06 24.18 9.62
C GLN A 47 -5.58 24.13 9.57
N ASN A 48 -6.15 22.92 9.58
CA ASN A 48 -7.59 22.72 9.66
C ASN A 48 -7.92 21.38 10.34
N ALA A 49 -9.14 21.24 10.85
CA ALA A 49 -9.55 20.07 11.61
C ALA A 49 -9.47 18.74 10.83
N PHE A 50 -9.65 18.77 9.50
CA PHE A 50 -9.59 17.57 8.67
C PHE A 50 -8.19 16.96 8.60
N MET A 51 -7.14 17.74 8.85
CA MET A 51 -5.75 17.26 8.87
C MET A 51 -5.47 16.30 10.02
N HIS A 52 -6.30 16.28 11.07
CA HIS A 52 -6.17 15.33 12.18
C HIS A 52 -6.80 13.97 11.89
N ILE A 53 -7.67 13.87 10.89
CA ILE A 53 -8.32 12.60 10.52
C ILE A 53 -7.29 11.49 10.23
N PRO A 54 -6.30 11.67 9.34
CA PRO A 54 -5.32 10.61 9.08
C PRO A 54 -4.45 10.29 10.30
N ILE A 55 -4.18 11.27 11.17
CA ILE A 55 -3.38 11.11 12.40
C ILE A 55 -4.12 10.23 13.41
N LEU A 56 -5.43 10.44 13.59
CA LEU A 56 -6.26 9.64 14.49
C LEU A 56 -6.57 8.25 13.92
N TYR A 57 -6.68 8.17 12.59
CA TYR A 57 -6.93 6.92 11.89
C TYR A 57 -5.76 5.93 11.98
N ALA A 58 -4.53 6.39 11.73
CA ALA A 58 -3.36 5.51 11.60
C ALA A 58 -3.16 4.56 12.82
N PRO A 59 -3.27 5.01 14.08
CA PRO A 59 -3.19 4.13 15.25
C PRO A 59 -4.21 2.99 15.26
N LEU A 60 -5.44 3.22 14.78
CA LEU A 60 -6.47 2.18 14.67
C LEU A 60 -6.09 1.13 13.62
N GLY A 61 -5.52 1.57 12.49
CA GLY A 61 -5.01 0.70 11.45
C GLY A 61 -3.84 -0.16 11.96
N VAL A 62 -2.88 0.44 12.65
CA VAL A 62 -1.77 -0.26 13.31
C VAL A 62 -2.29 -1.31 14.29
N ALA A 63 -3.18 -0.91 15.19
CA ALA A 63 -3.70 -1.78 16.24
C ALA A 63 -4.40 -3.02 15.67
N THR A 64 -5.36 -2.84 14.76
CA THR A 64 -6.11 -3.97 14.19
C THR A 64 -5.23 -4.90 13.34
N ALA A 65 -4.31 -4.34 12.55
CA ALA A 65 -3.38 -5.13 11.73
C ALA A 65 -2.38 -5.91 12.59
N ALA A 66 -1.79 -5.28 13.62
CA ALA A 66 -0.87 -5.93 14.54
C ALA A 66 -1.56 -7.03 15.35
N LEU A 67 -2.78 -6.78 15.85
CA LEU A 67 -3.56 -7.78 16.57
C LEU A 67 -3.82 -9.02 15.71
N LEU A 68 -4.22 -8.87 14.45
CA LEU A 68 -4.44 -10.01 13.54
C LEU A 68 -3.12 -10.68 13.10
N GLY A 69 -2.06 -9.92 12.87
CA GLY A 69 -0.76 -10.45 12.44
C GLY A 69 -0.06 -11.27 13.55
N LEU A 70 -0.10 -10.77 14.78
CA LEU A 70 0.50 -11.44 15.94
C LEU A 70 -0.36 -12.60 16.46
N SER A 71 -1.67 -12.57 16.27
CA SER A 71 -2.56 -13.61 16.78
C SER A 71 -2.53 -14.87 15.90
N PRO A 72 -2.40 -16.08 16.49
CA PRO A 72 -2.57 -17.33 15.76
C PRO A 72 -4.05 -17.62 15.44
N ARG A 73 -4.98 -16.96 16.14
CA ARG A 73 -6.42 -17.06 15.90
C ARG A 73 -6.95 -15.76 15.33
N ARG A 74 -7.87 -15.85 14.38
CA ARG A 74 -8.52 -14.70 13.74
C ARG A 74 -10.02 -14.71 14.05
N PRO A 75 -10.44 -14.23 15.23
CA PRO A 75 -11.85 -14.24 15.57
C PRO A 75 -12.63 -13.34 14.59
N PRO A 76 -13.84 -13.75 14.12
CA PRO A 76 -14.58 -13.00 13.11
C PRO A 76 -14.79 -11.52 13.46
N LEU A 77 -15.05 -11.22 14.74
CA LEU A 77 -15.22 -9.85 15.22
C LEU A 77 -13.98 -8.97 14.94
N LEU A 78 -12.77 -9.49 15.19
CA LEU A 78 -11.54 -8.75 14.95
C LEU A 78 -11.26 -8.59 13.45
N VAL A 79 -11.59 -9.60 12.64
CA VAL A 79 -11.49 -9.52 11.18
C VAL A 79 -12.43 -8.44 10.63
N TRP A 80 -13.69 -8.41 11.08
CA TRP A 80 -14.64 -7.38 10.68
C TRP A 80 -14.25 -5.99 11.16
N ALA A 81 -13.76 -5.85 12.40
CA ALA A 81 -13.23 -4.59 12.90
C ALA A 81 -12.05 -4.10 12.04
N HIS A 82 -11.13 -4.98 11.68
CA HIS A 82 -10.03 -4.64 10.79
C HIS A 82 -10.52 -4.22 9.41
N ILE A 83 -11.41 -4.99 8.78
CA ILE A 83 -11.97 -4.63 7.46
C ILE A 83 -12.64 -3.26 7.51
N ALA A 84 -13.45 -2.96 8.54
CA ALA A 84 -14.10 -1.66 8.69
C ALA A 84 -13.08 -0.52 8.81
N VAL A 85 -12.02 -0.70 9.62
CA VAL A 85 -10.93 0.27 9.74
C VAL A 85 -10.17 0.43 8.41
N MET A 86 -9.91 -0.65 7.67
CA MET A 86 -9.26 -0.54 6.36
C MET A 86 -10.14 0.17 5.32
N LEU A 87 -11.46 -0.08 5.30
CA LEU A 87 -12.40 0.66 4.43
C LEU A 87 -12.42 2.16 4.76
N MET A 88 -12.35 2.51 6.05
CA MET A 88 -12.14 3.89 6.48
C MET A 88 -10.83 4.46 5.92
N GLY A 89 -9.73 3.71 6.00
CA GLY A 89 -8.44 4.13 5.44
C GLY A 89 -8.43 4.35 3.93
N ILE A 90 -9.15 3.50 3.18
CA ILE A 90 -9.39 3.72 1.75
C ILE A 90 -10.08 5.07 1.53
N THR A 91 -11.11 5.36 2.31
CA THR A 91 -11.86 6.62 2.24
C THR A 91 -10.98 7.81 2.61
N VAL A 92 -10.23 7.73 3.70
CA VAL A 92 -9.28 8.77 4.14
C VAL A 92 -8.28 9.10 3.05
N GLY A 93 -7.70 8.09 2.40
CA GLY A 93 -6.74 8.31 1.33
C GLY A 93 -7.34 8.93 0.07
N ILE A 94 -8.53 8.51 -0.36
CA ILE A 94 -9.23 9.08 -1.53
C ILE A 94 -9.64 10.54 -1.27
N VAL A 95 -10.24 10.80 -0.10
CA VAL A 95 -10.67 12.17 0.26
C VAL A 95 -9.46 13.08 0.47
N GLY A 96 -8.41 12.59 1.12
CA GLY A 96 -7.15 13.32 1.29
C GLY A 96 -6.49 13.65 -0.04
N PHE A 97 -6.49 12.72 -1.00
CA PHE A 97 -6.01 12.96 -2.36
C PHE A 97 -6.79 14.10 -3.03
N ALA A 98 -8.11 14.12 -2.90
CA ALA A 98 -8.93 15.21 -3.45
C ALA A 98 -8.61 16.57 -2.81
N PHE A 99 -8.29 16.60 -1.51
CA PHE A 99 -7.85 17.83 -0.85
C PHE A 99 -6.45 18.27 -1.31
N HIS A 100 -5.50 17.34 -1.45
CA HIS A 100 -4.16 17.69 -1.94
C HIS A 100 -4.21 18.09 -3.42
N LEU A 101 -5.06 17.48 -4.24
CA LEU A 101 -5.19 17.86 -5.64
C LEU A 101 -5.64 19.33 -5.80
N ARG A 102 -6.40 19.88 -4.85
CA ARG A 102 -6.79 21.29 -4.87
C ARG A 102 -5.61 22.24 -4.68
N THR A 103 -4.50 21.82 -4.08
CA THR A 103 -3.32 22.70 -3.89
C THR A 103 -2.53 22.90 -5.17
N VAL A 104 -2.75 22.05 -6.18
CA VAL A 104 -2.13 22.15 -7.51
C VAL A 104 -3.11 22.61 -8.59
N MET A 105 -4.26 23.16 -8.19
CA MET A 105 -5.28 23.68 -9.10
C MET A 105 -5.58 25.14 -8.80
N LEU A 106 -5.65 25.97 -9.83
CA LEU A 106 -6.16 27.33 -9.71
C LEU A 106 -7.68 27.32 -9.52
N PRO A 107 -8.28 28.40 -8.96
CA PRO A 107 -9.73 28.55 -8.90
C PRO A 107 -10.43 28.49 -10.27
N SER A 108 -9.72 28.81 -11.36
CA SER A 108 -10.18 28.67 -12.74
C SER A 108 -10.20 27.23 -13.26
N GLY A 109 -9.64 26.26 -12.51
CA GLY A 109 -9.52 24.86 -12.90
C GLY A 109 -8.22 24.50 -13.63
N GLU A 110 -7.32 25.46 -13.83
CA GLU A 110 -6.02 25.24 -14.46
C GLU A 110 -5.03 24.55 -13.51
N PHE A 111 -4.20 23.66 -14.08
CA PHE A 111 -3.23 22.89 -13.32
C PHE A 111 -1.91 23.64 -13.12
N ILE A 112 -1.39 23.65 -11.89
CA ILE A 112 -0.14 24.29 -11.52
C ILE A 112 0.96 23.22 -11.52
N TRP A 113 1.65 23.07 -12.64
CA TRP A 113 2.70 22.05 -12.81
C TRP A 113 3.80 22.12 -11.75
N GLY A 114 4.29 23.32 -11.41
CA GLY A 114 5.26 23.50 -10.34
C GLY A 114 4.75 23.10 -8.95
N GLY A 115 3.43 23.12 -8.75
CA GLY A 115 2.80 22.69 -7.50
C GLY A 115 2.97 21.19 -7.24
N LEU A 116 3.16 20.35 -8.25
CA LEU A 116 3.48 18.93 -8.04
C LEU A 116 4.80 18.74 -7.29
N ILE A 117 5.73 19.68 -7.45
CA ILE A 117 7.03 19.64 -6.80
C ILE A 117 6.98 20.41 -5.49
N PHE A 118 6.39 21.61 -5.46
CA PHE A 118 6.56 22.53 -4.33
C PHE A 118 5.34 22.68 -3.40
N SER A 119 4.23 21.99 -3.67
CA SER A 119 3.02 22.04 -2.82
C SER A 119 2.84 20.76 -2.00
N ALA A 120 1.66 20.58 -1.42
CA ALA A 120 1.33 19.36 -0.68
C ALA A 120 1.50 18.12 -1.58
N PRO A 121 2.15 17.04 -1.09
CA PRO A 121 2.43 15.89 -1.92
C PRO A 121 1.13 15.18 -2.31
N VAL A 122 0.71 15.35 -3.57
CA VAL A 122 -0.61 14.94 -4.07
C VAL A 122 -0.84 13.43 -3.90
N LEU A 123 0.17 12.62 -4.23
CA LEU A 123 0.06 11.16 -4.19
C LEU A 123 0.19 10.57 -2.77
N ALA A 124 0.76 11.30 -1.81
CA ALA A 124 1.05 10.77 -0.47
C ALA A 124 -0.23 10.31 0.25
N ALA A 125 -1.35 11.01 0.07
CA ALA A 125 -2.63 10.63 0.68
C ALA A 125 -3.12 9.24 0.23
N LEU A 126 -2.84 8.84 -1.02
CA LEU A 126 -3.26 7.53 -1.56
C LEU A 126 -2.50 6.36 -0.91
N ALA A 127 -1.41 6.62 -0.17
CA ALA A 127 -0.72 5.59 0.60
C ALA A 127 -1.67 4.91 1.60
N PHE A 128 -2.56 5.67 2.26
CA PHE A 128 -3.57 5.09 3.16
C PHE A 128 -4.50 4.13 2.43
N SER A 129 -4.93 4.45 1.22
CA SER A 129 -5.78 3.56 0.42
C SER A 129 -5.05 2.30 -0.02
N GLY A 130 -3.79 2.42 -0.45
CA GLY A 130 -2.96 1.27 -0.85
C GLY A 130 -2.67 0.32 0.31
N ILE A 131 -2.21 0.86 1.45
CA ILE A 131 -1.92 0.08 2.66
C ILE A 131 -3.19 -0.59 3.18
N SER A 132 -4.32 0.13 3.15
CA SER A 132 -5.59 -0.42 3.61
C SER A 132 -6.15 -1.51 2.70
N GLY A 133 -6.02 -1.34 1.39
CA GLY A 133 -6.38 -2.37 0.41
C GLY A 133 -5.57 -3.65 0.61
N LEU A 134 -4.26 -3.51 0.86
CA LEU A 134 -3.40 -4.63 1.24
C LEU A 134 -3.85 -5.29 2.55
N GLY A 135 -4.24 -4.50 3.56
CA GLY A 135 -4.79 -5.00 4.83
C GLY A 135 -6.05 -5.84 4.67
N ILE A 136 -7.01 -5.36 3.88
CA ILE A 136 -8.22 -6.14 3.52
C ILE A 136 -7.81 -7.44 2.82
N CYS A 137 -6.92 -7.34 1.83
CA CYS A 137 -6.45 -8.51 1.09
C CYS A 137 -5.79 -9.55 2.01
N ALA A 138 -5.08 -9.12 3.04
CA ALA A 138 -4.42 -10.02 4.00
C ALA A 138 -5.37 -10.62 5.05
N ALA A 139 -6.51 -9.98 5.28
CA ALA A 139 -7.51 -10.40 6.25
C ALA A 139 -8.55 -11.39 5.69
N ILE A 140 -8.94 -11.25 4.42
CA ILE A 140 -9.90 -12.14 3.75
C ILE A 140 -9.25 -13.47 3.35
N GLU A 141 -10.01 -14.56 3.29
CA GLU A 141 -9.49 -15.88 2.89
C GLU A 141 -9.63 -16.09 1.37
N GLU A 142 -8.63 -16.71 0.72
CA GLU A 142 -8.72 -17.13 -0.68
C GLU A 142 -9.07 -18.62 -0.69
N VAL A 143 -10.33 -18.95 -1.02
CA VAL A 143 -10.86 -20.32 -0.98
C VAL A 143 -10.52 -21.13 -2.24
N SER A 144 -10.36 -20.43 -3.35
CA SER A 144 -9.86 -20.96 -4.62
C SER A 144 -9.19 -19.83 -5.38
N PRO A 145 -8.33 -20.09 -6.37
CA PRO A 145 -7.63 -19.04 -7.13
C PRO A 145 -8.57 -17.92 -7.61
N GLY A 146 -8.41 -16.72 -7.05
CA GLY A 146 -9.19 -15.53 -7.40
C GLY A 146 -10.63 -15.47 -6.86
N ARG A 147 -11.01 -16.38 -5.95
CA ARG A 147 -12.26 -16.32 -5.18
C ARG A 147 -11.97 -16.16 -3.70
N TYR A 148 -12.65 -15.21 -3.08
CA TYR A 148 -12.39 -14.79 -1.72
C TYR A 148 -13.63 -14.91 -0.86
N LEU A 149 -13.47 -15.41 0.36
CA LEU A 149 -14.53 -15.51 1.34
C LEU A 149 -14.45 -14.33 2.30
N LEU A 150 -15.51 -13.50 2.32
CA LEU A 150 -15.74 -12.59 3.44
C LEU A 150 -16.40 -13.38 4.57
N PRO A 151 -15.80 -13.42 5.78
CA PRO A 151 -16.27 -14.30 6.85
C PRO A 151 -17.75 -14.11 7.21
N GLY A 152 -18.57 -15.12 6.89
CA GLY A 152 -20.00 -15.12 7.20
C GLY A 152 -20.87 -14.22 6.33
N LEU A 153 -20.35 -13.74 5.19
CA LEU A 153 -21.10 -12.85 4.29
C LEU A 153 -21.29 -13.42 2.89
N LEU A 154 -20.26 -13.41 2.05
CA LEU A 154 -20.36 -13.87 0.66
C LEU A 154 -18.99 -14.23 0.07
N GLU A 155 -19.02 -15.06 -0.98
CA GLU A 155 -17.85 -15.32 -1.83
C GLU A 155 -17.80 -14.33 -3.00
N VAL A 156 -16.70 -13.59 -3.10
CA VAL A 156 -16.46 -12.64 -4.20
C VAL A 156 -15.46 -13.24 -5.19
N SER A 157 -15.77 -13.14 -6.48
CA SER A 157 -14.78 -13.41 -7.53
C SER A 157 -14.12 -12.11 -7.98
N VAL A 158 -12.81 -12.01 -7.78
CA VAL A 158 -12.00 -10.85 -8.21
C VAL A 158 -11.20 -11.17 -9.48
N GLY A 159 -11.01 -12.46 -9.78
CA GLY A 159 -10.28 -12.90 -10.98
C GLY A 159 -8.75 -12.74 -10.88
N LEU A 160 -8.24 -12.28 -9.75
CA LEU A 160 -6.82 -12.16 -9.41
C LEU A 160 -6.53 -12.99 -8.18
N THR A 161 -5.47 -13.79 -8.19
CA THR A 161 -5.06 -14.58 -7.01
C THR A 161 -4.49 -13.69 -5.92
N LYS A 162 -4.45 -14.18 -4.67
CA LYS A 162 -3.97 -13.36 -3.55
C LYS A 162 -2.50 -13.00 -3.72
N ARG A 163 -1.72 -13.90 -4.31
CA ARG A 163 -0.33 -13.64 -4.71
C ARG A 163 -0.26 -12.45 -5.67
N GLN A 164 -1.09 -12.42 -6.71
CA GLN A 164 -1.13 -11.31 -7.66
C GLN A 164 -1.54 -10.00 -6.98
N LEU A 165 -2.55 -10.03 -6.11
CA LEU A 165 -2.97 -8.85 -5.36
C LEU A 165 -1.85 -8.30 -4.47
N TYR A 166 -1.11 -9.16 -3.76
CA TYR A 166 0.05 -8.71 -2.98
C TYR A 166 1.13 -8.08 -3.85
N PHE A 167 1.49 -8.70 -4.98
CA PHE A 167 2.45 -8.09 -5.91
C PHE A 167 1.97 -6.74 -6.47
N GLN A 168 0.67 -6.59 -6.76
CA GLN A 168 0.11 -5.33 -7.22
C GLN A 168 0.14 -4.26 -6.13
N PHE A 169 -0.39 -4.54 -4.94
CA PHE A 169 -0.40 -3.56 -3.85
C PHE A 169 1.00 -3.12 -3.44
N ILE A 170 1.93 -4.07 -3.28
CA ILE A 170 3.32 -3.76 -2.93
C ILE A 170 3.99 -3.03 -4.11
N GLY A 171 3.77 -3.46 -5.35
CA GLY A 171 4.32 -2.82 -6.54
C GLY A 171 3.85 -1.36 -6.71
N PHE A 172 2.55 -1.10 -6.51
CA PHE A 172 2.00 0.25 -6.51
C PHE A 172 2.52 1.09 -5.35
N GLY A 173 2.67 0.50 -4.15
CA GLY A 173 3.28 1.17 -3.00
C GLY A 173 4.73 1.58 -3.28
N VAL A 174 5.55 0.68 -3.82
CA VAL A 174 6.93 0.98 -4.22
C VAL A 174 6.97 2.03 -5.32
N THR A 175 6.06 1.96 -6.30
CA THR A 175 5.95 2.98 -7.36
C THR A 175 5.65 4.36 -6.77
N ALA A 176 4.66 4.45 -5.89
CA ALA A 176 4.28 5.71 -5.25
C ALA A 176 5.42 6.28 -4.39
N ALA A 177 6.09 5.44 -3.59
CA ALA A 177 7.25 5.84 -2.81
C ALA A 177 8.43 6.30 -3.70
N THR A 178 8.65 5.64 -4.83
CA THR A 178 9.68 6.01 -5.81
C THR A 178 9.38 7.38 -6.43
N ILE A 179 8.12 7.64 -6.78
CA ILE A 179 7.67 8.95 -7.30
C ILE A 179 7.83 10.02 -6.22
N SER A 180 7.44 9.74 -4.97
CA SER A 180 7.60 10.68 -3.85
C SER A 180 9.06 11.05 -3.64
N ALA A 181 9.95 10.05 -3.55
CA ALA A 181 11.38 10.26 -3.38
C ALA A 181 11.98 11.06 -4.54
N ALA A 182 11.53 10.82 -5.78
CA ALA A 182 11.97 11.61 -6.93
C ALA A 182 11.53 13.07 -6.81
N ILE A 183 10.29 13.33 -6.40
CA ILE A 183 9.77 14.69 -6.21
C ILE A 183 10.52 15.41 -5.08
N GLU A 184 10.72 14.76 -3.94
CA GLU A 184 11.45 15.33 -2.79
C GLU A 184 12.89 15.66 -3.15
N HIS A 185 13.59 14.78 -3.87
CA HIS A 185 14.95 15.08 -4.35
C HIS A 185 14.97 16.16 -5.44
N ALA A 186 13.90 16.32 -6.21
CA ALA A 186 13.76 17.42 -7.15
C ALA A 186 13.58 18.77 -6.43
N GLN A 187 12.92 18.82 -5.26
CA GLN A 187 12.84 20.03 -4.43
C GLN A 187 14.22 20.50 -3.99
N GLU A 188 15.11 19.55 -3.68
CA GLU A 188 16.51 19.80 -3.33
C GLU A 188 17.41 20.05 -4.55
N GLY A 189 16.91 19.87 -5.77
CA GLY A 189 17.68 20.08 -7.00
C GLY A 189 18.70 18.98 -7.33
N TYR A 190 18.56 17.78 -6.77
CA TYR A 190 19.45 16.63 -7.02
C TYR A 190 20.96 16.93 -6.83
N LEU A 191 21.32 17.62 -5.75
CA LEU A 191 22.70 18.08 -5.50
C LEU A 191 23.73 16.94 -5.37
N SER A 192 23.29 15.71 -5.09
CA SER A 192 24.16 14.53 -5.02
C SER A 192 23.66 13.43 -5.94
N TRP A 193 24.59 12.72 -6.60
CA TRP A 193 24.27 11.55 -7.42
C TRP A 193 23.59 10.43 -6.61
N THR A 194 23.87 10.34 -5.30
CA THR A 194 23.28 9.33 -4.41
C THR A 194 21.77 9.47 -4.27
N MET A 195 21.20 10.65 -4.53
CA MET A 195 19.75 10.89 -4.56
C MET A 195 19.06 10.10 -5.69
N TRP A 196 19.80 9.71 -6.74
CA TRP A 196 19.25 8.88 -7.82
C TRP A 196 19.16 7.40 -7.46
N LEU A 197 19.91 6.95 -6.45
CA LEU A 197 19.94 5.55 -6.04
C LEU A 197 18.57 5.03 -5.59
N PRO A 198 17.82 5.68 -4.67
CA PRO A 198 16.48 5.22 -4.30
C PRO A 198 15.50 5.26 -5.48
N VAL A 199 15.62 6.22 -6.39
CA VAL A 199 14.76 6.32 -7.58
C VAL A 199 15.01 5.15 -8.54
N ALA A 200 16.27 4.86 -8.84
CA ALA A 200 16.64 3.78 -9.76
C ALA A 200 16.30 2.40 -9.19
N ILE A 201 16.66 2.12 -7.93
CA ILE A 201 16.36 0.86 -7.26
C ILE A 201 14.85 0.69 -7.13
N GLY A 202 14.14 1.73 -6.65
CA GLY A 202 12.70 1.72 -6.50
C GLY A 202 11.97 1.43 -7.81
N GLY A 203 12.39 2.07 -8.91
CA GLY A 203 11.85 1.83 -10.25
C GLY A 203 12.04 0.40 -10.74
N LEU A 204 13.23 -0.18 -10.57
CA LEU A 204 13.50 -1.58 -10.91
C LEU A 204 12.65 -2.54 -10.08
N CYS A 205 12.55 -2.31 -8.77
CA CYS A 205 11.72 -3.11 -7.87
C CYS A 205 10.23 -3.03 -8.25
N ALA A 206 9.71 -1.84 -8.52
CA ALA A 206 8.33 -1.64 -8.95
C ALA A 206 8.03 -2.42 -10.24
N GLY A 207 8.89 -2.29 -11.25
CA GLY A 207 8.76 -3.01 -12.53
C GLY A 207 8.76 -4.52 -12.35
N ALA A 208 9.66 -5.05 -11.52
CA ALA A 208 9.72 -6.48 -11.24
C ALA A 208 8.45 -6.99 -10.53
N LEU A 209 7.96 -6.28 -9.50
CA LEU A 209 6.76 -6.65 -8.75
C LEU A 209 5.51 -6.64 -9.64
N ILE A 210 5.31 -5.56 -10.40
CA ILE A 210 4.17 -5.43 -11.32
C ILE A 210 4.25 -6.50 -12.41
N GLY A 211 5.44 -6.71 -13.01
CA GLY A 211 5.65 -7.74 -14.01
C GLY A 211 5.36 -9.16 -13.50
N HIS A 212 5.71 -9.47 -12.25
CA HIS A 212 5.34 -10.74 -11.62
C HIS A 212 3.85 -10.88 -11.36
N SER A 213 3.15 -9.79 -11.05
CA SER A 213 1.71 -9.81 -10.80
C SER A 213 0.87 -10.20 -12.02
N LEU A 214 1.38 -9.93 -13.23
CA LEU A 214 0.68 -10.20 -14.49
C LEU A 214 0.82 -11.66 -14.96
N ARG A 215 1.74 -12.43 -14.37
CA ARG A 215 1.94 -13.84 -14.73
C ARG A 215 0.82 -14.68 -14.13
N ARG A 216 0.07 -15.39 -15.00
CA ARG A 216 -0.84 -16.45 -14.57
C ARG A 216 -0.01 -17.67 -14.20
N GLU A 217 -0.29 -18.25 -13.03
CA GLU A 217 0.27 -19.56 -12.70
C GLU A 217 -0.60 -20.65 -13.34
N PRO A 218 0.02 -21.72 -13.86
CA PRO A 218 -0.74 -22.88 -14.31
C PRO A 218 -1.51 -23.50 -13.13
N PRO A 219 -2.67 -24.14 -13.37
CA PRO A 219 -3.40 -24.85 -12.33
C PRO A 219 -2.48 -25.88 -11.64
N LEU A 220 -2.67 -26.06 -10.32
CA LEU A 220 -1.88 -26.96 -9.45
C LEU A 220 -1.96 -28.47 -9.81
N GLY A 221 -2.33 -28.83 -11.04
CA GLY A 221 -2.42 -30.22 -11.53
C GLY A 221 -1.53 -30.55 -12.73
N GLU A 222 -0.71 -29.62 -13.22
CA GLU A 222 0.19 -29.84 -14.38
C GLU A 222 1.69 -29.71 -14.01
N LEU A 223 2.09 -30.15 -12.82
CA LEU A 223 3.49 -30.24 -12.40
C LEU A 223 3.84 -31.64 -11.89
#